data_AF-A0A099WGG0-F1
#
_entry.id   AF-A0A099WGG0-F1
#
_cell.length_a   1.000
_cell.length_b   1.000
_cell.length_c   1.000
_cell.angle_alpha   90.00
_cell.angle_beta   90.00
_cell.angle_gamma   90.00
#
_symmetry.space_group_name_H-M   'P 1'
#
loop_
_entity.id
_entity.type
_entity.pdbx_description
1 polymer ?
#
loop_
_entity_poly.entity_id
_entity_poly.type
_entity_poly.pdbx_seq_one_letter_code
_entity_poly.pdbx_strand_id
1 'polypeptide(L)'
;MQSVFLLTVSGVSQLFILVMSANIIGRRFLTRREVVYLGIILSLIGTPLLVTVQYFSLLVVLGITILAFRWKKKSWIESVVLSILPLFLMICINYVLEWITVAILGGSNAIYEGNIVSVIISSIILYLMAYAVSLLIEKLSRAETYRNNSKESSYLMVALLIVTIIMMYLFIYLESLYSFSNDIIIANSLLFCIYAIGINCVFMLILRAGQLQLQIKKQKVQLGKLNEYTREMERISSDMNNFNHDYINILTSLHGYIEKGDTLLLKNYFQETIQPLNQALLNSKTQLSEFTNRKDLSQ
;
A
#
# COMPACT_ATOMS: atom_id res chain seq x y z
N MET A 1 42.93 9.09 -17.04
CA MET A 1 41.96 8.92 -18.15
C MET A 1 41.22 7.59 -18.06
N GLN A 2 41.92 6.46 -17.90
CA GLN A 2 41.27 5.15 -17.78
C GLN A 2 40.33 5.02 -16.57
N SER A 3 40.70 5.56 -15.40
CA SER A 3 39.85 5.58 -14.21
C SER A 3 38.56 6.39 -14.39
N VAL A 4 38.64 7.57 -15.01
CA VAL A 4 37.47 8.42 -15.31
C VAL A 4 36.55 7.71 -16.31
N PHE A 5 37.12 7.06 -17.33
CA PHE A 5 36.34 6.28 -18.29
C PHE A 5 35.60 5.12 -17.61
N LEU A 6 36.27 4.33 -16.77
CA LEU A 6 35.64 3.23 -16.03
C LEU A 6 34.52 3.71 -15.11
N LEU A 7 34.73 4.84 -14.42
CA LEU A 7 33.73 5.47 -13.58
C LEU A 7 32.51 5.94 -14.38
N THR A 8 32.70 6.49 -15.59
CA THR A 8 31.58 6.87 -16.45
C THR A 8 30.79 5.65 -16.93
N VAL A 9 31.47 4.55 -17.28
CA VAL A 9 30.82 3.32 -17.74
C VAL A 9 29.99 2.68 -16.62
N SER A 10 30.53 2.60 -15.40
CA SER A 10 29.79 2.08 -14.25
C SER A 10 28.63 3.00 -13.84
N GLY A 11 28.82 4.32 -13.89
CA GLY A 11 27.77 5.29 -13.61
C GLY A 11 26.59 5.19 -14.59
N VAL A 12 26.87 5.07 -15.89
CA VAL A 12 25.82 4.85 -16.91
C VAL A 12 25.07 3.53 -16.64
N SER A 13 25.79 2.43 -16.38
CA SER A 13 25.16 1.13 -16.17
C SER A 13 24.24 1.13 -14.94
N GLN A 14 24.68 1.71 -13.82
CA GLN A 14 23.89 1.85 -12.60
C GLN A 14 22.62 2.69 -12.81
N LEU A 15 22.70 3.79 -13.55
CA LEU A 15 21.53 4.62 -13.84
C LEU A 15 20.49 3.88 -14.70
N PHE A 16 20.92 3.10 -15.69
CA PHE A 16 20.01 2.25 -16.46
C PHE A 16 19.35 1.18 -15.59
N ILE A 17 20.11 0.58 -14.66
CA ILE A 17 19.61 -0.42 -13.72
C ILE A 17 18.56 0.20 -12.80
N LEU A 18 18.77 1.42 -12.32
CA LEU A 18 17.81 2.17 -11.50
C LEU A 18 16.48 2.36 -12.24
N VAL A 19 16.49 2.84 -13.49
CA VAL A 19 15.25 3.06 -14.25
C VAL A 19 14.54 1.75 -14.55
N MET A 20 15.29 0.69 -14.89
CA MET A 20 14.74 -0.63 -15.14
C MET A 20 14.07 -1.23 -13.90
N SER A 21 14.75 -1.22 -12.77
CA SER A 21 14.23 -1.71 -11.48
C SER A 21 13.00 -0.90 -11.03
N ALA A 22 13.04 0.43 -11.16
CA ALA A 22 11.89 1.29 -10.90
C ALA A 22 10.67 0.93 -11.76
N ASN A 23 10.88 0.66 -13.06
CA ASN A 23 9.79 0.27 -13.95
C ASN A 23 9.20 -1.10 -13.59
N ILE A 24 10.03 -2.09 -13.26
CA ILE A 24 9.57 -3.44 -12.86
C ILE A 24 8.74 -3.35 -11.58
N ILE A 25 9.29 -2.70 -10.54
CA ILE A 25 8.62 -2.52 -9.25
C ILE A 25 7.31 -1.72 -9.42
N GLY A 26 7.33 -0.69 -10.28
CA GLY A 26 6.16 0.11 -10.63
C GLY A 26 5.11 -0.61 -11.50
N ARG A 27 5.21 -1.94 -11.68
CA ARG A 27 4.31 -2.78 -12.48
C ARG A 27 4.30 -2.41 -13.96
N ARG A 28 5.48 -2.08 -14.49
CA ARG A 28 5.73 -1.77 -15.90
C ARG A 28 4.89 -0.59 -16.41
N PHE A 29 4.78 0.45 -15.61
CA PHE A 29 4.00 1.66 -15.92
C PHE A 29 4.63 2.52 -17.04
N LEU A 30 5.93 2.37 -17.30
CA LEU A 30 6.63 3.01 -18.42
C LEU A 30 6.73 2.07 -19.61
N THR A 31 6.58 2.63 -20.81
CA THR A 31 6.86 1.88 -22.04
C THR A 31 8.37 1.63 -22.19
N ARG A 32 8.76 0.59 -22.97
CA ARG A 32 10.18 0.27 -23.20
C ARG A 32 10.97 1.46 -23.75
N ARG A 33 10.34 2.31 -24.59
CA ARG A 33 10.96 3.52 -25.13
C ARG A 33 11.19 4.59 -24.06
N GLU A 34 10.23 4.78 -23.18
CA GLU A 34 10.33 5.76 -22.08
C GLU A 34 11.40 5.40 -21.07
N VAL A 35 11.58 4.10 -20.77
CA VAL A 35 12.69 3.63 -19.93
C VAL A 35 14.03 4.00 -20.55
N VAL A 36 14.19 3.78 -21.86
CA VAL A 36 15.44 4.12 -22.57
C VAL A 36 15.65 5.63 -22.58
N TYR A 37 14.62 6.44 -22.87
CA TYR A 37 14.74 7.89 -22.85
C TYR A 37 15.10 8.44 -21.46
N LEU A 38 14.45 7.94 -20.40
CA LEU A 38 14.77 8.33 -19.03
C LEU A 38 16.18 7.89 -18.63
N GLY A 39 16.61 6.69 -19.03
CA GLY A 39 17.97 6.21 -18.84
C GLY A 39 19.00 7.13 -19.50
N ILE A 40 18.79 7.52 -20.77
CA ILE A 40 19.68 8.43 -21.51
C ILE A 40 19.74 9.81 -20.83
N ILE A 41 18.59 10.38 -20.46
CA ILE A 41 18.52 11.68 -19.79
C ILE A 41 19.28 11.64 -18.46
N LEU A 42 19.04 10.60 -17.66
CA LEU A 42 19.73 10.42 -16.38
C LEU A 42 21.23 10.20 -16.57
N SER A 43 21.66 9.44 -17.58
CA SER A 43 23.08 9.24 -17.87
C SER A 43 23.78 10.53 -18.32
N LEU A 44 23.13 11.33 -19.18
CA LEU A 44 23.67 12.61 -19.65
C LEU A 44 23.82 13.64 -18.53
N ILE A 45 22.88 13.66 -17.58
CA ILE A 45 22.88 14.63 -16.48
C ILE A 45 23.68 14.09 -15.28
N GLY A 46 23.41 12.85 -14.89
CA GLY A 46 23.93 12.25 -13.66
C GLY A 46 25.42 11.93 -13.70
N THR A 47 25.95 11.45 -14.83
CA THR A 47 27.36 11.05 -14.89
C THR A 47 28.34 12.23 -14.84
N PRO A 48 28.11 13.37 -15.51
CA PRO A 48 28.96 14.56 -15.32
C PRO A 48 28.84 15.13 -13.89
N LEU A 49 27.63 15.13 -13.33
CA LEU A 49 27.36 15.61 -11.97
C LEU A 49 28.09 14.77 -10.91
N LEU A 50 28.26 13.46 -11.13
CA LEU A 50 29.03 12.59 -10.25
C LEU A 50 30.51 12.99 -10.24
N VAL A 51 31.08 13.35 -11.40
CA VAL A 51 32.48 13.80 -11.48
C VAL A 51 32.69 15.14 -10.76
N THR A 52 31.72 16.06 -10.81
CA THR A 52 31.88 17.42 -10.24
C THR A 52 31.44 17.54 -8.78
N VAL A 53 30.32 16.90 -8.40
CA VAL A 53 29.67 17.07 -7.07
C VAL A 53 29.64 15.76 -6.29
N GLN A 54 30.27 14.69 -6.79
CA GLN A 54 30.42 13.39 -6.14
C GLN A 54 29.07 12.82 -5.66
N TYR A 55 28.95 12.54 -4.36
CA TYR A 55 27.79 11.89 -3.74
C TYR A 55 26.51 12.74 -3.77
N PHE A 56 26.59 14.07 -3.92
CA PHE A 56 25.41 14.93 -4.03
C PHE A 56 24.64 14.73 -5.35
N SER A 57 25.27 14.13 -6.37
CA SER A 57 24.61 13.78 -7.64
C SER A 57 23.39 12.88 -7.46
N LEU A 58 23.36 12.04 -6.40
CA LEU A 58 22.24 11.18 -6.05
C LEU A 58 20.95 11.94 -5.74
N LEU A 59 21.00 13.13 -5.12
CA LEU A 59 19.81 13.95 -4.89
C LEU A 59 19.19 14.44 -6.20
N VAL A 60 20.03 14.79 -7.18
CA VAL A 60 19.58 15.24 -8.50
C VAL A 60 18.93 14.09 -9.27
N VAL A 61 19.54 12.90 -9.23
CA VAL A 61 18.97 11.68 -9.84
C VAL A 61 17.62 11.32 -9.21
N LEU A 62 17.50 11.40 -7.88
CA LEU A 62 16.23 11.22 -7.18
C LEU A 62 15.20 12.27 -7.58
N GLY A 63 15.58 13.55 -7.66
CA GLY A 63 14.68 14.62 -8.09
C GLY A 63 14.11 14.39 -9.50
N ILE A 64 14.97 14.02 -10.45
CA ILE A 64 14.57 13.78 -11.85
C ILE A 64 13.64 12.57 -11.95
N THR A 65 13.94 11.47 -11.24
CA THR A 65 13.10 10.26 -11.24
C THR A 65 11.73 10.51 -10.61
N ILE A 66 11.67 11.25 -9.50
CA ILE A 66 10.41 11.66 -8.86
C ILE A 66 9.56 12.50 -9.82
N LEU A 67 10.15 13.50 -10.48
CA LEU A 67 9.44 14.36 -11.44
C LEU A 67 8.94 13.57 -12.66
N ALA A 68 9.76 12.66 -13.19
CA ALA A 68 9.38 11.81 -14.31
C ALA A 68 8.18 10.92 -13.98
N PHE A 69 8.16 10.32 -12.77
CA PHE A 69 7.06 9.47 -12.34
C PHE A 69 5.79 10.29 -12.02
N ARG A 70 5.97 11.52 -11.51
CA ARG A 70 4.87 12.45 -11.29
C ARG A 70 4.19 12.87 -12.61
N TRP A 71 4.95 13.03 -13.69
CA TRP A 71 4.41 13.31 -15.02
C TRP A 71 3.50 12.17 -15.52
N LYS A 72 3.79 10.93 -15.12
CA LYS A 72 2.95 9.75 -15.39
C LYS A 72 1.73 9.59 -14.46
N LYS A 73 1.30 10.68 -13.80
CA LYS A 73 0.11 10.75 -12.93
C LYS A 73 0.14 9.82 -11.70
N LYS A 74 1.32 9.41 -11.26
CA LYS A 74 1.48 8.73 -9.95
C LYS A 74 1.25 9.73 -8.80
N SER A 75 0.76 9.23 -7.66
CA SER A 75 0.67 10.03 -6.44
C SER A 75 2.07 10.46 -5.99
N TRP A 76 2.18 11.56 -5.25
CA TRP A 76 3.49 12.04 -4.76
C TRP A 76 4.22 10.97 -3.94
N ILE A 77 3.49 10.29 -3.04
CA ILE A 77 4.06 9.23 -2.20
C ILE A 77 4.51 8.05 -3.04
N GLU A 78 3.71 7.58 -4.01
CA GLU A 78 4.12 6.50 -4.90
C GLU A 78 5.37 6.86 -5.73
N SER A 79 5.46 8.10 -6.21
CA SER A 79 6.60 8.55 -7.03
C SER A 79 7.90 8.57 -6.21
N VAL A 80 7.82 9.01 -4.96
CA VAL A 80 8.95 9.03 -4.02
C VAL A 80 9.37 7.61 -3.66
N VAL A 81 8.44 6.73 -3.31
CA VAL A 81 8.72 5.32 -3.00
C VAL A 81 9.34 4.60 -4.19
N LEU A 82 8.78 4.77 -5.39
CA LEU A 82 9.29 4.15 -6.63
C LEU A 82 10.66 4.66 -7.07
N SER A 83 11.12 5.81 -6.54
CA SER A 83 12.45 6.35 -6.83
C SER A 83 13.48 5.90 -5.78
N ILE A 84 13.10 5.88 -4.50
CA ILE A 84 14.00 5.53 -3.39
C ILE A 84 14.19 4.01 -3.26
N LEU A 85 13.12 3.21 -3.40
CA LEU A 85 13.21 1.77 -3.20
C LEU A 85 14.18 1.08 -4.17
N PRO A 86 14.17 1.35 -5.49
CA PRO A 86 15.13 0.73 -6.41
C PRO A 86 16.56 1.22 -6.18
N LEU A 87 16.74 2.49 -5.80
CA LEU A 87 18.04 3.03 -5.41
C LEU A 87 18.61 2.29 -4.19
N PHE A 88 17.79 2.10 -3.14
CA PHE A 88 18.17 1.38 -1.94
C PHE A 88 18.57 -0.07 -2.26
N LEU A 89 17.76 -0.78 -3.06
CA LEU A 89 18.06 -2.15 -3.48
C LEU A 89 19.37 -2.23 -4.28
N MET A 90 19.61 -1.29 -5.18
CA MET A 90 20.85 -1.24 -5.96
C MET A 90 22.07 -1.10 -5.03
N ILE A 91 21.99 -0.23 -4.02
CA ILE A 91 23.06 -0.04 -3.04
C ILE A 91 23.22 -1.28 -2.15
N CYS A 92 22.13 -1.96 -1.76
CA CYS A 92 22.25 -3.23 -1.06
C CYS A 92 23.00 -4.29 -1.87
N ILE A 93 22.71 -4.38 -3.17
CA ILE A 93 23.38 -5.33 -4.06
C ILE A 93 24.86 -4.96 -4.21
N ASN A 94 25.21 -3.67 -4.33
CA ASN A 94 26.61 -3.21 -4.36
C ASN A 94 27.37 -3.67 -3.11
N TYR A 95 26.87 -3.39 -1.90
CA TYR A 95 27.55 -3.80 -0.66
C TYR A 95 27.72 -5.32 -0.54
N VAL A 96 26.75 -6.10 -1.00
CA VAL A 96 26.86 -7.56 -1.04
C VAL A 96 27.94 -8.00 -2.03
N LEU A 97 28.00 -7.38 -3.21
CA LEU A 97 29.03 -7.68 -4.22
C LEU A 97 30.42 -7.29 -3.73
N GLU A 98 30.59 -6.12 -3.13
CA GLU A 98 31.84 -5.67 -2.52
C GLU A 98 32.32 -6.67 -1.47
N TRP A 99 31.45 -7.07 -0.54
CA TRP A 99 31.78 -8.08 0.47
C TRP A 99 32.23 -9.41 -0.15
N ILE A 100 31.50 -9.92 -1.15
CA ILE A 100 31.86 -11.15 -1.88
C ILE A 100 33.21 -11.01 -2.56
N THR A 101 33.47 -9.88 -3.22
CA THR A 101 34.74 -9.65 -3.95
C THR A 101 35.93 -9.61 -3.00
N VAL A 102 35.82 -8.91 -1.87
CA VAL A 102 36.89 -8.86 -0.86
C VAL A 102 37.10 -10.23 -0.20
N ALA A 103 36.02 -10.94 0.13
CA ALA A 103 36.09 -12.24 0.80
C ALA A 103 36.69 -13.36 -0.06
N ILE A 104 36.37 -13.40 -1.36
CA ILE A 104 36.82 -14.46 -2.27
C ILE A 104 38.20 -14.14 -2.86
N LEU A 105 38.44 -12.88 -3.25
CA LEU A 105 39.60 -12.54 -4.06
C LEU A 105 40.74 -11.89 -3.27
N GLY A 106 40.51 -11.46 -2.02
CA GLY A 106 41.53 -10.98 -1.08
C GLY A 106 42.29 -9.71 -1.49
N GLY A 107 42.04 -9.16 -2.69
CA GLY A 107 42.73 -8.00 -3.22
C GLY A 107 42.11 -6.68 -2.78
N SER A 108 42.92 -5.62 -2.79
CA SER A 108 42.46 -4.25 -2.57
C SER A 108 41.59 -3.75 -3.73
N ASN A 109 40.55 -2.98 -3.42
CA ASN A 109 39.60 -2.41 -4.40
C ASN A 109 40.28 -1.72 -5.59
N ALA A 110 41.47 -1.13 -5.39
CA ALA A 110 42.24 -0.44 -6.41
C ALA A 110 42.67 -1.33 -7.60
N ILE A 111 42.83 -2.64 -7.40
CA ILE A 111 43.21 -3.58 -8.48
C ILE A 111 41.99 -3.96 -9.33
N TYR A 112 40.80 -4.04 -8.72
CA TYR A 112 39.55 -4.42 -9.40
C TYR A 112 38.85 -3.26 -10.09
N GLU A 113 38.96 -2.05 -9.54
CA GLU A 113 38.46 -0.83 -10.17
C GLU A 113 39.30 -0.39 -11.38
N GLY A 114 40.56 -0.85 -11.48
CA GLY A 114 41.46 -0.53 -12.59
C GLY A 114 41.27 -1.40 -13.84
N ASN A 115 40.64 -2.58 -13.72
CA ASN A 115 40.50 -3.53 -14.82
C ASN A 115 39.10 -3.45 -15.47
N ILE A 116 39.07 -3.25 -16.79
CA ILE A 116 37.83 -3.10 -17.56
C ILE A 116 36.96 -4.37 -17.49
N VAL A 117 37.60 -5.54 -17.42
CA VAL A 117 36.92 -6.83 -17.43
C VAL A 117 36.16 -7.06 -16.13
N SER A 118 36.77 -6.73 -14.99
CA SER A 118 36.11 -6.85 -13.67
C SER A 118 34.93 -5.89 -13.55
N VAL A 119 35.05 -4.66 -14.06
CA VAL A 119 33.94 -3.67 -14.05
C VAL A 119 32.76 -4.12 -14.90
N ILE A 120 33.02 -4.74 -16.06
CA ILE A 120 31.95 -5.28 -16.92
C ILE A 120 31.27 -6.47 -16.24
N ILE A 121 32.04 -7.40 -15.68
CA ILE A 121 31.50 -8.58 -14.99
C ILE A 121 30.65 -8.15 -13.79
N SER A 122 31.15 -7.24 -12.95
CA SER A 122 30.40 -6.74 -11.78
C SER A 122 29.11 -6.02 -12.19
N SER A 123 29.14 -5.23 -13.26
CA SER A 123 27.95 -4.56 -13.81
C SER A 123 26.89 -5.57 -14.30
N ILE A 124 27.31 -6.65 -14.96
CA ILE A 124 26.40 -7.71 -15.43
C ILE A 124 25.75 -8.43 -14.24
N ILE A 125 26.55 -8.81 -13.24
CA ILE A 125 26.05 -9.47 -12.03
C ILE A 125 25.04 -8.56 -11.30
N LEU A 126 25.37 -7.28 -11.17
CA LEU A 126 24.49 -6.30 -10.54
C LEU A 126 23.17 -6.16 -11.30
N TYR A 127 23.20 -6.09 -12.64
CA TYR A 127 21.99 -6.06 -13.46
C TYR A 127 21.13 -7.31 -13.22
N LEU A 128 21.72 -8.51 -13.23
CA LEU A 128 21.00 -9.77 -13.01
C LEU A 128 20.36 -9.84 -11.62
N MET A 129 21.12 -9.49 -10.58
CA MET A 129 20.60 -9.45 -9.21
C MET A 129 19.50 -8.41 -9.04
N ALA A 130 19.69 -7.18 -9.54
CA ALA A 130 18.70 -6.11 -9.45
C ALA A 130 17.41 -6.48 -10.18
N TYR A 131 17.52 -7.10 -11.35
CA TYR A 131 16.37 -7.60 -12.10
C TYR A 131 15.63 -8.71 -11.35
N ALA A 132 16.35 -9.70 -10.81
CA ALA A 132 15.75 -10.80 -10.05
C ALA A 132 15.01 -10.31 -8.79
N VAL A 133 15.65 -9.44 -8.00
CA VAL A 133 15.03 -8.88 -6.78
C VAL A 133 13.83 -8.00 -7.12
N SER A 134 13.91 -7.18 -8.16
CA SER A 134 12.79 -6.36 -8.61
C SER A 134 11.57 -7.20 -9.02
N LEU A 135 11.79 -8.35 -9.68
CA LEU A 135 10.72 -9.29 -10.02
C LEU A 135 10.09 -9.95 -8.78
N LEU A 136 10.91 -10.32 -7.79
CA LEU A 136 10.41 -10.86 -6.52
C LEU A 136 9.51 -9.85 -5.82
N ILE A 137 9.91 -8.58 -5.76
CA ILE A 137 9.13 -7.49 -5.17
C ILE A 137 7.83 -7.25 -5.95
N GLU A 138 7.87 -7.26 -7.29
CA GLU A 138 6.67 -7.14 -8.11
C GLU A 138 5.67 -8.27 -7.79
N LYS A 139 6.15 -9.51 -7.67
CA LYS A 139 5.32 -10.68 -7.35
C LYS A 139 4.71 -10.58 -5.95
N LEU A 140 5.50 -10.20 -4.95
CA LEU A 140 5.03 -9.99 -3.58
C LEU A 140 3.99 -8.86 -3.50
N SER A 141 4.25 -7.74 -4.18
CA SER A 141 3.32 -6.60 -4.26
C SER A 141 2.02 -6.94 -4.99
N ARG A 142 2.01 -7.90 -5.92
CA ARG A 142 0.78 -8.35 -6.61
C ARG A 142 -0.10 -9.22 -5.70
N ALA A 143 0.51 -10.03 -4.84
CA ALA A 143 -0.21 -10.90 -3.92
C ALA A 143 -0.97 -10.09 -2.85
N GLU A 144 -0.38 -8.98 -2.41
CA GLU A 144 -1.02 -8.05 -1.49
C GLU A 144 -1.75 -6.96 -2.29
N THR A 145 -3.09 -7.05 -2.40
CA THR A 145 -3.89 -6.01 -3.07
C THR A 145 -3.86 -4.73 -2.23
N TYR A 146 -2.78 -3.97 -2.41
CA TYR A 146 -2.45 -2.76 -1.67
C TYR A 146 -3.22 -1.59 -2.28
N ARG A 147 -4.47 -1.41 -1.85
CA ARG A 147 -5.30 -0.30 -2.31
C ARG A 147 -6.11 0.38 -1.21
N ASN A 148 -5.53 0.56 -0.03
CA ASN A 148 -5.98 1.62 0.87
C ASN A 148 -4.97 1.88 2.00
N ASN A 149 -4.01 2.79 1.83
CA ASN A 149 -3.21 3.23 2.97
C ASN A 149 -4.07 4.13 3.86
N SER A 150 -4.20 3.77 5.14
CA SER A 150 -4.67 4.70 6.16
C SER A 150 -3.70 5.91 6.20
N LYS A 151 -4.21 7.12 6.42
CA LYS A 151 -3.37 8.34 6.49
C LYS A 151 -2.23 8.18 7.51
N GLU A 152 -2.47 7.46 8.59
CA GLU A 152 -1.47 7.20 9.64
C GLU A 152 -0.30 6.33 9.16
N SER A 153 -0.57 5.26 8.40
CA SER A 153 0.50 4.43 7.80
C SER A 153 1.37 5.20 6.81
N SER A 154 0.82 6.25 6.19
CA SER A 154 1.55 7.06 5.20
C SER A 154 2.62 7.95 5.83
N TYR A 155 2.39 8.51 7.03
CA TYR A 155 3.40 9.33 7.71
C TYR A 155 4.59 8.51 8.19
N LEU A 156 4.34 7.32 8.75
CA LEU A 156 5.40 6.40 9.15
C LEU A 156 6.24 5.93 7.96
N MET A 157 5.59 5.68 6.81
CA MET A 157 6.28 5.32 5.58
C MET A 157 7.19 6.45 5.09
N VAL A 158 6.72 7.72 5.14
CA VAL A 158 7.56 8.88 4.77
C VAL A 158 8.73 9.05 5.73
N ALA A 159 8.51 8.90 7.04
CA ALA A 159 9.59 8.96 8.04
C ALA A 159 10.67 7.90 7.78
N LEU A 160 10.28 6.66 7.47
CA LEU A 160 11.22 5.61 7.08
C LEU A 160 12.01 5.98 5.83
N LEU A 161 11.36 6.54 4.79
CA LEU A 161 12.05 6.93 3.56
C LEU A 161 13.10 8.02 3.80
N ILE A 162 12.81 8.97 4.69
CA ILE A 162 13.76 10.01 5.08
C ILE A 162 14.96 9.38 5.81
N VAL A 163 14.70 8.50 6.77
CA VAL A 163 15.75 7.77 7.50
C VAL A 163 16.60 6.94 6.54
N THR A 164 16.00 6.27 5.55
CA THR A 164 16.76 5.51 4.54
C THR A 164 17.68 6.41 3.73
N ILE A 165 17.22 7.58 3.28
CA ILE A 165 18.06 8.50 2.52
C ILE A 165 19.24 8.97 3.37
N ILE A 166 18.98 9.39 4.61
CA ILE A 166 20.02 9.90 5.52
C ILE A 166 21.07 8.82 5.80
N MET A 167 20.63 7.60 6.15
CA MET A 167 21.55 6.50 6.45
C MET A 167 22.35 6.07 5.23
N MET A 168 21.72 5.99 4.04
CA MET A 168 22.45 5.70 2.80
C MET A 168 23.57 6.72 2.54
N TYR A 169 23.28 8.01 2.72
CA TYR A 169 24.29 9.06 2.60
C TYR A 169 25.42 8.89 3.62
N LEU A 170 25.07 8.55 4.86
CA LEU A 170 26.03 8.33 5.93
C LEU A 170 26.96 7.16 5.61
N PHE A 171 26.44 6.03 5.11
CA PHE A 171 27.24 4.87 4.71
C PHE A 171 28.19 5.19 3.54
N ILE A 172 27.70 5.85 2.49
CA ILE A 172 28.52 6.27 1.35
C ILE A 172 29.62 7.25 1.81
N TYR A 173 29.28 8.16 2.71
CA TYR A 173 30.24 9.13 3.24
C TYR A 173 31.31 8.48 4.11
N LEU A 174 30.91 7.57 5.03
CA LEU A 174 31.87 6.81 5.85
C LEU A 174 32.86 6.03 4.97
N GLU A 175 32.36 5.39 3.92
CA GLU A 175 33.20 4.66 2.97
C GLU A 175 34.24 5.56 2.27
N SER A 176 33.88 6.81 1.97
CA SER A 176 34.81 7.78 1.38
C SER A 176 35.91 8.27 2.33
N LEU A 177 35.68 8.21 3.66
CA LEU A 177 36.61 8.71 4.67
C LEU A 177 37.68 7.69 5.07
N TYR A 178 37.32 6.41 5.16
CA TYR A 178 38.26 5.36 5.54
C TYR A 178 38.95 4.84 4.29
N SER A 179 40.26 5.07 4.18
CA SER A 179 41.10 4.60 3.08
C SER A 179 41.14 3.06 3.02
N PHE A 180 40.13 2.46 2.38
CA PHE A 180 40.00 1.10 1.85
C PHE A 180 40.89 0.00 2.46
N SER A 181 41.00 -0.09 3.79
CA SER A 181 41.51 -1.32 4.38
C SER A 181 40.41 -2.38 4.27
N ASN A 182 40.79 -3.59 3.82
CA ASN A 182 39.84 -4.66 3.58
C ASN A 182 38.98 -4.96 4.81
N ASP A 183 39.55 -4.86 6.02
CA ASP A 183 38.84 -5.07 7.28
C ASP A 183 37.75 -4.00 7.53
N ILE A 184 38.02 -2.73 7.20
CA ILE A 184 37.03 -1.65 7.36
C ILE A 184 35.92 -1.79 6.33
N ILE A 185 36.23 -2.17 5.09
CA ILE A 185 35.21 -2.41 4.04
C ILE A 185 34.28 -3.56 4.47
N ILE A 186 34.84 -4.66 4.97
CA ILE A 186 34.05 -5.80 5.47
C ILE A 186 33.16 -5.37 6.64
N ALA A 187 33.71 -4.62 7.60
CA ALA A 187 32.95 -4.13 8.75
C ALA A 187 31.81 -3.19 8.32
N ASN A 188 32.06 -2.25 7.41
CA ASN A 188 31.06 -1.32 6.89
C ASN A 188 29.95 -2.05 6.11
N SER A 189 30.34 -3.00 5.25
CA SER A 189 29.39 -3.84 4.49
C SER A 189 28.50 -4.66 5.44
N LEU A 190 29.07 -5.21 6.51
CA LEU A 190 28.32 -5.96 7.52
C LEU A 190 27.35 -5.06 8.31
N LEU A 191 27.79 -3.86 8.70
CA LEU A 191 26.94 -2.87 9.37
C LEU A 191 25.77 -2.45 8.46
N PHE A 192 26.06 -2.19 7.18
CA PHE A 192 25.04 -1.90 6.19
C PHE A 192 24.04 -3.06 6.03
N CYS A 193 24.50 -4.32 6.00
CA CYS A 193 23.63 -5.49 5.92
C CYS A 193 22.68 -5.59 7.13
N ILE A 194 23.19 -5.37 8.35
CA ILE A 194 22.37 -5.36 9.57
C ILE A 194 21.33 -4.25 9.50
N TYR A 195 21.75 -3.04 9.08
CA TYR A 195 20.84 -1.92 8.87
C TYR A 195 19.76 -2.24 7.83
N ALA A 196 20.16 -2.81 6.69
CA ALA A 196 19.25 -3.17 5.60
C ALA A 196 18.23 -4.21 6.05
N ILE A 197 18.63 -5.23 6.82
CA ILE A 197 17.70 -6.23 7.36
C ILE A 197 16.73 -5.57 8.35
N GLY A 198 17.24 -4.70 9.23
CA GLY A 198 16.43 -3.96 10.20
C GLY A 198 15.36 -3.09 9.55
N ILE A 199 15.74 -2.27 8.57
CA ILE A 199 14.80 -1.38 7.89
C ILE A 199 13.74 -2.16 7.07
N ASN A 200 14.14 -3.26 6.43
CA ASN A 200 13.19 -4.14 5.73
C ASN A 200 12.20 -4.78 6.71
N CYS A 201 12.65 -5.19 7.91
CA CYS A 201 11.78 -5.72 8.95
C CYS A 201 10.74 -4.69 9.40
N VAL A 202 11.17 -3.45 9.70
CA VAL A 202 10.26 -2.37 10.09
C VAL A 202 9.28 -2.04 8.96
N PHE A 203 9.76 -2.03 7.71
CA PHE A 203 8.90 -1.83 6.55
C PHE A 203 7.80 -2.91 6.48
N MET A 204 8.15 -4.19 6.59
CA MET A 204 7.16 -5.28 6.62
C MET A 204 6.16 -5.16 7.77
N LEU A 205 6.61 -4.73 8.96
CA LEU A 205 5.73 -4.51 10.11
C LEU A 205 4.70 -3.41 9.83
N ILE A 206 5.11 -2.29 9.22
CA ILE A 206 4.17 -1.21 8.85
C ILE A 206 3.17 -1.69 7.79
N LEU A 207 3.62 -2.48 6.81
CA LEU A 207 2.72 -3.04 5.81
C LEU A 207 1.64 -3.93 6.46
N ARG A 208 2.06 -4.85 7.34
CA ARG A 208 1.13 -5.74 8.08
C ARG A 208 0.21 -4.96 9.01
N ALA A 209 0.72 -3.96 9.71
CA ALA A 209 -0.09 -3.09 10.57
C ALA A 209 -1.15 -2.34 9.77
N GLY A 210 -0.79 -1.81 8.60
CA GLY A 210 -1.74 -1.17 7.67
C GLY A 210 -2.85 -2.13 7.22
N GLN A 211 -2.49 -3.36 6.83
CA GLN A 211 -3.46 -4.38 6.46
C GLN A 211 -4.41 -4.73 7.61
N LEU A 212 -3.88 -4.89 8.83
CA LEU A 212 -4.67 -5.18 10.02
C LEU A 212 -5.65 -4.05 10.33
N GLN A 213 -5.21 -2.79 10.26
CA GLN A 213 -6.08 -1.63 10.44
C GLN A 213 -7.25 -1.61 9.45
N LEU A 214 -7.01 -1.98 8.18
CA LEU A 214 -8.07 -2.08 7.18
C LEU A 214 -9.06 -3.19 7.50
N GLN A 215 -8.58 -4.36 7.94
CA GLN A 215 -9.45 -5.47 8.33
C GLN A 215 -10.32 -5.08 9.52
N ILE A 216 -9.74 -4.46 10.55
CA ILE A 216 -10.48 -3.94 11.71
C ILE A 216 -11.54 -2.92 11.27
N LYS A 217 -11.19 -1.99 10.36
CA LYS A 217 -12.17 -1.00 9.86
C LYS A 217 -13.32 -1.67 9.11
N LYS A 218 -13.03 -2.68 8.28
CA LYS A 218 -14.07 -3.46 7.58
C LYS A 218 -14.98 -4.19 8.57
N GLN A 219 -14.40 -4.85 9.57
CA GLN A 219 -15.15 -5.52 10.63
C GLN A 219 -16.04 -4.55 11.41
N LYS A 220 -15.54 -3.36 11.77
CA LYS A 220 -16.35 -2.32 12.43
C LYS A 220 -17.55 -1.89 11.59
N VAL A 221 -17.39 -1.72 10.29
CA VAL A 221 -18.51 -1.39 9.37
C VAL A 221 -19.51 -2.54 9.31
N GLN A 222 -19.05 -3.79 9.23
CA GLN A 222 -19.91 -4.97 9.22
C GLN A 222 -20.71 -5.10 10.53
N LEU A 223 -20.06 -4.88 11.68
CA LEU A 223 -20.72 -4.88 12.99
C LEU A 223 -21.76 -3.77 13.12
N GLY A 224 -21.47 -2.57 12.61
CA GLY A 224 -22.44 -1.47 12.59
C GLY A 224 -23.71 -1.83 11.81
N LYS A 225 -23.56 -2.44 10.63
CA LYS A 225 -24.70 -2.92 9.82
C LYS A 225 -25.48 -4.03 10.51
N LEU A 226 -24.78 -4.96 11.18
CA LEU A 226 -25.44 -6.04 11.93
C LEU A 226 -26.25 -5.48 13.10
N ASN A 227 -25.70 -4.52 13.85
CA ASN A 227 -26.42 -3.87 14.95
C ASN A 227 -27.68 -3.12 14.47
N GLU A 228 -27.59 -2.43 13.32
CA GLU A 228 -28.75 -1.76 12.72
C GLU A 228 -29.84 -2.77 12.34
N TYR A 229 -29.46 -3.88 11.70
CA TYR A 229 -30.38 -4.97 11.37
C TYR A 229 -31.02 -5.59 12.62
N THR A 230 -30.24 -5.86 13.67
CA THR A 230 -30.76 -6.40 14.93
C THR A 230 -31.75 -5.45 15.58
N ARG A 231 -31.47 -4.14 15.58
CA ARG A 231 -32.40 -3.14 16.14
C ARG A 231 -33.71 -3.07 15.37
N GLU A 232 -33.67 -3.15 14.05
CA GLU A 232 -34.90 -3.21 13.25
C GLU A 232 -35.69 -4.51 13.51
N MET A 233 -35.00 -5.64 13.71
CA MET A 233 -35.65 -6.89 14.09
C MET A 233 -36.28 -6.83 15.49
N GLU A 234 -35.61 -6.22 16.46
CA GLU A 234 -36.15 -5.99 17.80
C GLU A 234 -37.41 -5.10 17.75
N ARG A 235 -37.37 -4.04 16.92
CA ARG A 235 -38.52 -3.17 16.70
C ARG A 235 -39.70 -3.93 16.11
N ILE A 236 -39.49 -4.69 15.04
CA ILE A 236 -40.53 -5.52 14.42
C ILE A 236 -41.10 -6.54 15.41
N SER A 237 -40.24 -7.16 16.23
CA SER A 237 -40.66 -8.12 17.26
C SER A 237 -41.52 -7.46 18.34
N SER A 238 -41.12 -6.28 18.82
CA SER A 238 -41.90 -5.50 19.78
C SER A 238 -43.26 -5.07 19.21
N ASP A 239 -43.28 -4.59 17.97
CA ASP A 239 -44.51 -4.22 17.28
C ASP A 239 -45.46 -5.43 17.12
N MET A 240 -44.91 -6.60 16.84
CA MET A 240 -45.67 -7.86 16.77
C MET A 240 -46.26 -8.27 18.14
N ASN A 241 -45.49 -8.11 19.22
CA ASN A 241 -45.99 -8.42 20.57
C ASN A 241 -47.13 -7.47 20.97
N ASN A 242 -47.00 -6.18 20.67
CA ASN A 242 -48.06 -5.20 20.89
C ASN A 242 -49.31 -5.54 20.07
N PHE A 243 -49.14 -5.91 18.80
CA PHE A 243 -50.24 -6.35 17.94
C PHE A 243 -50.97 -7.58 18.52
N ASN A 244 -50.22 -8.59 18.99
CA ASN A 244 -50.80 -9.78 19.63
C ASN A 244 -51.59 -9.43 20.89
N HIS A 245 -51.07 -8.54 21.74
CA HIS A 245 -51.75 -8.09 22.95
C HIS A 245 -53.07 -7.38 22.62
N ASP A 246 -53.05 -6.45 21.66
CA ASP A 246 -54.25 -5.73 21.22
C ASP A 246 -55.28 -6.68 20.61
N TYR A 247 -54.83 -7.66 19.83
CA TYR A 247 -55.68 -8.72 19.27
C TYR A 247 -56.36 -9.56 20.35
N ILE A 248 -55.64 -9.96 21.40
CA ILE A 248 -56.21 -10.69 22.54
C ILE A 248 -57.29 -9.84 23.23
N ASN A 249 -57.02 -8.56 23.49
CA ASN A 249 -57.97 -7.66 24.15
C ASN A 249 -59.27 -7.47 23.34
N ILE A 250 -59.17 -7.37 22.02
CA ILE A 250 -60.34 -7.31 21.13
C ILE A 250 -61.17 -8.60 21.25
N LEU A 251 -60.53 -9.77 21.18
CA LEU A 251 -61.20 -11.06 21.31
C LEU A 251 -61.86 -11.25 22.68
N THR A 252 -61.17 -10.92 23.76
CA THR A 252 -61.71 -11.01 25.13
C THR A 252 -62.91 -10.08 25.30
N SER A 253 -62.84 -8.86 24.77
CA SER A 253 -63.96 -7.90 24.82
C SER A 253 -65.17 -8.42 24.04
N LEU A 254 -64.96 -8.92 22.81
CA LEU A 254 -66.01 -9.55 22.00
C LEU A 254 -66.65 -10.74 22.73
N HIS A 255 -65.84 -11.63 23.31
CA HIS A 255 -66.33 -12.79 24.05
C HIS A 255 -67.18 -12.36 25.25
N GLY A 256 -66.73 -11.36 26.02
CA GLY A 256 -67.47 -10.85 27.17
C GLY A 256 -68.82 -10.20 26.80
N TYR A 257 -68.92 -9.53 25.65
CA TYR A 257 -70.20 -9.01 25.16
C TYR A 257 -71.15 -10.12 24.68
N ILE A 258 -70.62 -11.17 24.05
CA ILE A 258 -71.41 -12.34 23.62
C ILE A 258 -71.97 -13.09 24.82
N GLU A 259 -71.14 -13.36 25.85
CA GLU A 259 -71.55 -14.13 27.03
C GLU A 259 -72.63 -13.43 27.85
N LYS A 260 -72.58 -12.08 27.93
CA LYS A 260 -73.60 -11.27 28.61
C LYS A 260 -74.89 -11.06 27.81
N GLY A 261 -74.94 -11.50 26.54
CA GLY A 261 -76.09 -11.32 25.65
C GLY A 261 -76.35 -9.86 25.21
N ASP A 262 -75.38 -8.96 25.40
CA ASP A 262 -75.57 -7.52 25.19
C ASP A 262 -75.25 -7.09 23.76
N THR A 263 -76.20 -7.35 22.86
CA THR A 263 -76.08 -7.13 21.41
C THR A 263 -75.85 -5.67 21.01
N LEU A 264 -76.27 -4.72 21.84
CA LEU A 264 -76.16 -3.29 21.55
C LEU A 264 -74.73 -2.79 21.80
N LEU A 265 -74.12 -3.19 22.92
CA LEU A 265 -72.71 -2.91 23.23
C LEU A 265 -71.75 -3.60 22.25
N LEU A 266 -72.03 -4.84 21.84
CA LEU A 266 -71.25 -5.56 20.82
C LEU A 266 -71.22 -4.78 19.50
N LYS A 267 -72.38 -4.29 19.05
CA LYS A 267 -72.51 -3.55 17.79
C LYS A 267 -71.75 -2.22 17.84
N ASN A 268 -71.84 -1.49 18.94
CA ASN A 268 -71.11 -0.25 19.13
C ASN A 268 -69.59 -0.50 19.16
N TYR A 269 -69.13 -1.51 19.90
CA TYR A 269 -67.70 -1.86 19.94
C TYR A 269 -67.14 -2.25 18.57
N PHE A 270 -67.91 -2.99 17.77
CA PHE A 270 -67.54 -3.35 16.40
C PHE A 270 -67.41 -2.11 15.49
N GLN A 271 -68.38 -1.19 15.54
CA GLN A 271 -68.38 0.01 14.69
C GLN A 271 -67.33 1.04 15.12
N GLU A 272 -67.10 1.22 16.42
CA GLU A 272 -66.21 2.24 16.95
C GLU A 272 -64.75 1.79 17.03
N THR A 273 -64.49 0.49 17.19
CA THR A 273 -63.13 -0.02 17.43
C THR A 273 -62.63 -0.88 16.27
N ILE A 274 -63.40 -1.89 15.85
CA ILE A 274 -62.94 -2.91 14.88
C ILE A 274 -62.96 -2.38 13.44
N GLN A 275 -64.03 -1.68 13.05
CA GLN A 275 -64.18 -1.14 11.70
C GLN A 275 -63.11 -0.08 11.34
N PRO A 276 -62.81 0.92 12.19
CA PRO A 276 -61.74 1.88 11.88
C PRO A 276 -60.35 1.25 11.94
N LEU A 277 -60.10 0.28 12.83
CA LEU A 277 -58.85 -0.49 12.86
C LEU A 277 -58.61 -1.25 11.54
N ASN A 278 -59.64 -1.90 11.01
CA ASN A 278 -59.55 -2.62 9.74
C ASN A 278 -59.24 -1.67 8.56
N GLN A 279 -59.88 -0.49 8.52
CA GLN A 279 -59.58 0.53 7.52
C GLN A 279 -58.14 1.06 7.64
N ALA A 280 -57.65 1.28 8.85
CA ALA A 280 -56.27 1.69 9.10
C ALA A 280 -55.25 0.62 8.63
N LEU A 281 -55.55 -0.67 8.82
CA LEU A 281 -54.73 -1.79 8.35
C LEU A 281 -54.72 -1.91 6.81
N LEU A 282 -55.87 -1.72 6.16
CA LEU A 282 -55.97 -1.71 4.70
C LEU A 282 -55.20 -0.54 4.06
N ASN A 283 -55.27 0.65 4.67
CA ASN A 283 -54.56 1.85 4.22
C ASN A 283 -53.04 1.72 4.39
N SER A 284 -52.59 1.16 5.51
CA SER A 284 -51.16 0.91 5.74
C SER A 284 -50.61 -0.17 4.80
N LYS A 285 -51.37 -1.24 4.52
CA LYS A 285 -51.01 -2.26 3.53
C LYS A 285 -50.87 -1.71 2.11
N THR A 286 -51.78 -0.83 1.69
CA THR A 286 -51.72 -0.19 0.36
C THR A 286 -50.51 0.74 0.25
N GLN A 287 -50.25 1.59 1.25
CA GLN A 287 -49.05 2.42 1.29
C GLN A 287 -47.76 1.60 1.22
N LEU A 288 -47.68 0.49 1.96
CA LEU A 288 -46.50 -0.38 1.95
C LEU A 288 -46.26 -1.02 0.56
N SER A 289 -47.33 -1.42 -0.14
CA SER A 289 -47.25 -1.97 -1.50
C SER A 289 -46.72 -0.95 -2.52
N GLU A 290 -47.09 0.33 -2.37
CA GLU A 290 -46.59 1.41 -3.23
C GLU A 290 -45.11 1.73 -2.97
N PHE A 291 -44.65 1.68 -1.72
CA PHE A 291 -43.24 1.87 -1.40
C PHE A 291 -42.35 0.73 -1.91
N THR A 292 -42.86 -0.51 -1.88
CA THR A 292 -42.14 -1.69 -2.37
C THR A 292 -41.97 -1.62 -3.90
N ASN A 293 -43.05 -1.28 -4.62
CA ASN A 293 -43.02 -1.11 -6.08
C ASN A 293 -42.08 0.00 -6.56
N ARG A 294 -41.89 1.07 -5.76
CA ARG A 294 -40.96 2.16 -6.11
C ARG A 294 -39.49 1.81 -5.89
N LYS A 295 -39.16 0.91 -4.95
CA LYS A 295 -37.77 0.48 -4.70
C LYS A 295 -37.23 -0.39 -5.84
N ASP A 296 -38.06 -1.24 -6.44
CA ASP A 296 -37.68 -2.09 -7.58
C ASP A 296 -37.42 -1.31 -8.88
N LEU A 297 -37.91 -0.06 -8.98
CA LEU A 297 -37.65 0.85 -10.11
C LEU A 297 -36.37 1.69 -9.94
N SER A 298 -35.66 1.57 -8.82
CA SER A 298 -34.50 2.41 -8.47
C SER A 298 -33.18 1.63 -8.31
N GLN A 299 -33.17 0.34 -8.66
CA GLN A 299 -31.96 -0.47 -8.89
C GLN A 299 -31.63 -0.52 -10.38
#